data_AF-A0A7Y2N423-F1
#
_entry.id   AF-A0A7Y2N423-F1
#
_cell.length_a   1.000
_cell.length_b   1.000
_cell.length_c   1.000
_cell.angle_alpha   90.00
_cell.angle_beta   90.00
_cell.angle_gamma   90.00
#
_symmetry.space_group_name_H-M   'P 1'
#
loop_
_entity.id
_entity.type
_entity.pdbx_description
1 polymer ?
#
loop_
_entity_poly.entity_id
_entity_poly.type
_entity_poly.pdbx_seq_one_letter_code
_entity_poly.pdbx_strand_id
1 'polypeptide(L)'
;MRLEWYQLSLGIIVTICSFVAGEPLATELNRKVPEMVVLDSLSNLYEGVSFDHALHDSYASCVECHHHVAGQPSADPACSSCHRSGTVDIVVDCKSCHLTDPFYGDLLSAKRNLSRYHIDMTGLIGAYHLNCLGCHLALTTGPTGCLDCHQRKRNDSLPQGINGTHEETE
;
A
#
# COMPACT_ATOMS: atom_id res chain seq x y z
N MET A 1 65.12 -18.57 35.96
CA MET A 1 64.65 -18.81 34.57
C MET A 1 64.12 -17.47 34.04
N ARG A 2 65.02 -16.60 33.58
CA ARG A 2 65.27 -16.23 32.17
C ARG A 2 64.03 -15.73 31.42
N LEU A 3 63.74 -14.47 31.70
CA LEU A 3 63.21 -13.44 30.79
C LEU A 3 64.21 -13.23 29.61
N GLU A 4 63.77 -12.56 28.54
CA GLU A 4 64.51 -12.18 27.31
C GLU A 4 64.44 -13.16 26.13
N TRP A 5 63.40 -13.00 25.28
CA TRP A 5 63.46 -13.37 23.85
C TRP A 5 62.85 -12.23 23.02
N TYR A 6 63.63 -11.16 22.89
CA TYR A 6 63.42 -10.05 21.98
C TYR A 6 64.12 -10.40 20.64
N GLN A 7 63.41 -10.24 19.53
CA GLN A 7 63.92 -9.99 18.17
C GLN A 7 64.60 -11.14 17.41
N LEU A 8 64.01 -11.48 16.26
CA LEU A 8 64.60 -11.37 14.91
C LEU A 8 63.99 -12.43 13.99
N SER A 9 62.90 -12.08 13.34
CA SER A 9 62.56 -12.65 12.02
C SER A 9 61.84 -11.59 11.21
N LEU A 10 62.61 -10.55 10.89
CA LEU A 10 62.34 -9.58 9.83
C LEU A 10 62.60 -10.31 8.50
N GLY A 11 61.58 -10.51 7.68
CA GLY A 11 61.80 -11.12 6.37
C GLY A 11 60.54 -11.44 5.58
N ILE A 12 60.05 -10.44 4.83
CA ILE A 12 59.41 -10.60 3.52
C ILE A 12 58.02 -11.26 3.53
N ILE A 13 56.96 -10.43 3.60
CA ILE A 13 55.84 -10.48 2.64
C ILE A 13 55.41 -9.03 2.37
N VAL A 14 56.06 -8.41 1.39
CA VAL A 14 55.39 -7.41 0.53
C VAL A 14 54.33 -8.18 -0.28
N THR A 15 53.28 -7.49 -0.74
CA THR A 15 52.08 -7.99 -1.44
C THR A 15 51.04 -8.59 -0.48
N ILE A 16 49.82 -8.08 -0.32
CA ILE A 16 48.92 -7.41 -1.26
C ILE A 16 48.10 -6.40 -0.46
N CYS A 17 48.19 -5.11 -0.83
CA CYS A 17 47.21 -4.11 -0.44
C CYS A 17 45.94 -4.41 -1.23
N SER A 18 45.16 -5.40 -0.79
CA SER A 18 43.79 -5.59 -1.26
C SER A 18 42.96 -4.54 -0.55
N PHE A 19 43.07 -3.30 -1.01
CA PHE A 19 42.00 -2.34 -0.89
C PHE A 19 40.85 -2.94 -1.69
N VAL A 20 40.07 -3.81 -1.05
CA VAL A 20 38.73 -4.12 -1.54
C VAL A 20 37.98 -2.82 -1.30
N ALA A 21 38.03 -1.93 -2.31
CA ALA A 21 37.04 -0.90 -2.47
C ALA A 21 35.71 -1.66 -2.48
N GLY A 22 35.05 -1.71 -1.33
CA GLY A 22 33.69 -2.18 -1.24
C GLY A 22 32.90 -1.22 -2.10
N GLU A 23 32.57 -1.64 -3.32
CA GLU A 23 31.62 -0.91 -4.11
C GLU A 23 30.33 -0.85 -3.28
N PRO A 24 29.76 0.33 -3.04
CA PRO A 24 28.43 0.39 -2.48
C PRO A 24 27.53 -0.29 -3.50
N LEU A 25 27.10 -1.51 -3.17
CA LEU A 25 26.05 -2.20 -3.88
C LEU A 25 24.75 -1.44 -3.60
N ALA A 26 24.61 -0.25 -4.19
CA ALA A 26 23.33 0.34 -4.45
C ALA A 26 22.67 -0.57 -5.49
N THR A 27 22.04 -1.63 -4.99
CA THR A 27 21.04 -2.35 -5.77
C THR A 27 19.88 -1.38 -5.89
N GLU A 28 20.01 -0.45 -6.84
CA GLU A 28 18.93 0.41 -7.27
C GLU A 28 17.92 -0.52 -7.94
N LEU A 29 17.02 -1.02 -7.11
CA LEU A 29 15.98 -1.90 -7.54
C LEU A 29 15.09 -1.05 -8.43
N ASN A 30 15.25 -1.22 -9.74
CA ASN A 30 14.50 -0.56 -10.81
C ASN A 30 13.01 -0.98 -10.76
N ARG A 31 12.34 -0.67 -9.65
CA ARG A 31 10.91 -0.86 -9.45
C ARG A 31 10.25 0.27 -10.20
N LYS A 32 9.59 -0.08 -11.30
CA LYS A 32 8.78 0.85 -12.08
C LYS A 32 7.47 1.10 -11.32
N VAL A 33 7.55 1.97 -10.31
CA VAL A 33 6.39 2.41 -9.52
C VAL A 33 5.63 3.46 -10.33
N PRO A 34 4.30 3.35 -10.47
CA PRO A 34 3.53 4.38 -11.16
C PRO A 34 3.57 5.67 -10.35
N GLU A 35 3.75 6.80 -11.03
CA GLU A 35 3.66 8.12 -10.39
C GLU A 35 2.22 8.44 -9.98
N MET A 36 1.26 8.07 -10.83
CA MET A 36 -0.17 8.29 -10.64
C MET A 36 -0.97 7.03 -10.95
N VAL A 37 -2.03 6.79 -10.18
CA VAL A 37 -2.95 5.66 -10.34
C VAL A 37 -4.38 6.17 -10.25
N VAL A 38 -5.29 5.66 -11.09
CA VAL A 38 -6.72 5.97 -10.97
C VAL A 38 -7.42 4.81 -10.27
N LEU A 39 -8.10 5.10 -9.16
CA LEU A 39 -8.92 4.14 -8.42
C LEU A 39 -10.37 4.26 -8.87
N ASP A 40 -10.79 3.44 -9.83
CA ASP A 40 -12.09 3.53 -10.50
C ASP A 40 -12.97 2.28 -10.37
N SER A 41 -12.52 1.27 -9.63
CA SER A 41 -13.20 -0.03 -9.47
C SER A 41 -14.61 0.06 -8.84
N LEU A 42 -14.98 1.24 -8.32
CA LEU A 42 -16.27 1.54 -7.70
C LEU A 42 -16.92 2.81 -8.28
N SER A 43 -16.50 3.26 -9.47
CA SER A 43 -16.89 4.55 -10.07
C SER A 43 -18.31 4.57 -10.65
N ASN A 44 -19.27 3.88 -10.04
CA ASN A 44 -20.66 3.82 -10.53
C ASN A 44 -21.42 5.14 -10.29
N LEU A 45 -21.31 5.71 -9.07
CA LEU A 45 -22.03 6.91 -8.65
C LEU A 45 -21.12 8.15 -8.50
N TYR A 46 -19.82 7.90 -8.33
CA TYR A 46 -18.78 8.91 -8.19
C TYR A 46 -17.70 8.65 -9.24
N GLU A 47 -16.95 9.69 -9.60
CA GLU A 47 -15.78 9.57 -10.45
C GLU A 47 -14.68 8.74 -9.76
N GLY A 48 -13.71 8.26 -10.55
CA GLY A 48 -12.52 7.62 -9.99
C GLY A 48 -11.67 8.62 -9.20
N VAL A 49 -10.96 8.13 -8.19
CA VAL A 49 -9.98 8.95 -7.45
C VAL A 49 -8.67 8.93 -8.22
N SER A 50 -8.15 10.11 -8.57
CA SER A 50 -6.76 10.23 -9.05
C SER A 50 -5.83 10.23 -7.84
N PHE A 51 -5.00 9.21 -7.73
CA PHE A 51 -4.07 9.00 -6.63
C PHE A 51 -2.64 9.28 -7.10
N ASP A 52 -2.00 10.28 -6.49
CA ASP A 52 -0.59 10.61 -6.73
C ASP A 52 0.29 9.74 -5.83
N HIS A 53 0.75 8.61 -6.35
CA HIS A 53 1.55 7.66 -5.58
C HIS A 53 2.92 8.25 -5.22
N ALA A 54 3.55 9.03 -6.12
CA ALA A 54 4.84 9.64 -5.85
C ALA A 54 4.77 10.65 -4.70
N LEU A 55 3.70 11.44 -4.63
CA LEU A 55 3.43 12.33 -3.50
C LEU A 55 3.29 11.53 -2.21
N HIS A 56 2.47 10.47 -2.20
CA HIS A 56 2.19 9.71 -0.98
C HIS A 56 3.38 8.90 -0.46
N ASP A 57 4.31 8.48 -1.33
CA ASP A 57 5.57 7.80 -0.92
C ASP A 57 6.46 8.69 -0.03
N SER A 58 6.28 10.02 -0.09
CA SER A 58 6.98 10.95 0.80
C SER A 58 6.38 11.05 2.21
N TYR A 59 5.15 10.56 2.41
CA TYR A 59 4.41 10.63 3.68
C TYR A 59 4.16 9.26 4.32
N ALA A 60 4.18 8.18 3.53
CA ALA A 60 3.80 6.84 3.95
C ALA A 60 4.81 5.80 3.44
N SER A 61 5.08 4.76 4.23
CA SER A 61 5.89 3.63 3.78
C SER A 61 5.09 2.69 2.86
N CYS A 62 5.78 1.90 2.02
CA CYS A 62 5.10 1.00 1.10
C CYS A 62 4.13 0.03 1.80
N VAL A 63 4.45 -0.41 3.03
CA VAL A 63 3.62 -1.37 3.79
C VAL A 63 2.35 -0.78 4.39
N GLU A 64 2.24 0.54 4.46
CA GLU A 64 1.02 1.20 4.96
C GLU A 64 -0.13 1.05 3.96
N CYS A 65 0.17 1.17 2.65
CA CYS A 65 -0.80 0.90 1.59
C CYS A 65 -0.77 -0.56 1.12
N HIS A 66 0.40 -1.19 1.04
CA HIS A 66 0.58 -2.62 0.72
C HIS A 66 0.48 -3.49 1.98
N HIS A 67 -0.43 -3.14 2.88
CA HIS A 67 -0.66 -3.91 4.10
C HIS A 67 -1.23 -5.29 3.71
N HIS A 68 -0.84 -6.35 4.42
CA HIS A 68 -1.18 -7.75 4.14
C HIS A 68 -0.59 -8.40 2.87
N VAL A 69 -0.24 -7.65 1.82
CA VAL A 69 0.50 -8.20 0.64
C VAL A 69 2.00 -8.37 0.92
N ALA A 70 2.48 -7.80 2.03
CA ALA A 70 3.85 -7.91 2.52
C ALA A 70 4.01 -8.95 3.66
N GLY A 71 3.10 -9.93 3.75
CA GLY A 71 3.15 -10.97 4.78
C GLY A 71 4.31 -11.95 4.60
N GLN A 72 4.86 -12.44 5.72
CA GLN A 72 5.81 -13.56 5.69
C GLN A 72 5.17 -14.81 5.08
N PRO A 73 5.96 -15.67 4.41
CA PRO A 73 5.44 -16.89 3.84
C PRO A 73 4.93 -17.84 4.93
N SER A 74 3.82 -18.52 4.66
CA SER A 74 3.29 -19.55 5.56
C SER A 74 3.40 -20.92 4.92
N ALA A 75 3.90 -21.89 5.70
CA ALA A 75 3.95 -23.29 5.32
C ALA A 75 2.59 -23.99 5.43
N ASP A 76 1.60 -23.36 6.07
CA ASP A 76 0.23 -23.88 6.15
C ASP A 76 -0.47 -23.74 4.79
N PRO A 77 -0.93 -24.84 4.17
CA PRO A 77 -1.66 -24.80 2.91
C PRO A 77 -2.89 -23.86 2.94
N ALA A 78 -3.56 -23.75 4.09
CA ALA A 78 -4.74 -22.90 4.26
C ALA A 78 -4.42 -21.40 4.28
N CYS A 79 -3.19 -21.03 4.67
CA CYS A 79 -2.71 -19.65 4.68
C CYS A 79 -1.92 -19.31 3.41
N SER A 80 -1.36 -20.32 2.74
CA SER A 80 -0.48 -20.17 1.57
C SER A 80 -1.19 -19.57 0.35
N SER A 81 -2.53 -19.61 0.27
CA SER A 81 -3.26 -18.94 -0.82
C SER A 81 -2.98 -17.43 -0.87
N CYS A 82 -2.75 -16.80 0.29
CA CYS A 82 -2.43 -15.38 0.43
C CYS A 82 -0.97 -15.13 0.85
N HIS A 83 -0.32 -16.08 1.53
CA HIS A 83 1.07 -15.97 2.02
C HIS A 83 2.08 -16.81 1.20
N ARG A 84 1.84 -17.00 -0.10
CA ARG A 84 2.57 -18.00 -0.90
C ARG A 84 4.01 -17.64 -1.21
N SER A 85 4.27 -16.36 -1.46
CA SER A 85 5.47 -15.96 -2.18
C SER A 85 6.56 -15.43 -1.26
N GLY A 86 6.24 -15.03 -0.02
CA GLY A 86 7.16 -14.34 0.89
C GLY A 86 7.85 -13.11 0.26
N THR A 87 7.40 -12.73 -0.93
CA THR A 87 7.88 -11.63 -1.74
C THR A 87 6.73 -10.66 -1.77
N VAL A 88 7.01 -9.46 -1.27
CA VAL A 88 6.08 -8.34 -1.34
C VAL A 88 5.73 -8.16 -2.82
N ASP A 89 4.53 -8.57 -3.20
CA ASP A 89 4.02 -8.18 -4.52
C ASP A 89 3.75 -6.68 -4.42
N ILE A 90 4.54 -5.93 -5.19
CA ILE A 90 4.52 -4.47 -5.16
C ILE A 90 3.31 -3.96 -5.96
N VAL A 91 2.47 -4.84 -6.50
CA VAL A 91 1.19 -4.49 -7.08
C VAL A 91 0.09 -4.75 -6.05
N VAL A 92 -0.45 -3.67 -5.49
CA VAL A 92 -1.67 -3.74 -4.68
C VAL A 92 -2.87 -3.71 -5.59
N ASP A 93 -3.62 -4.81 -5.59
CA ASP A 93 -4.99 -4.82 -6.06
C ASP A 93 -5.92 -5.02 -4.87
N CYS A 94 -6.42 -3.94 -4.28
CA CYS A 94 -7.28 -3.99 -3.10
C CYS A 94 -8.46 -4.96 -3.28
N LYS A 95 -8.97 -5.11 -4.52
CA LYS A 95 -10.13 -5.95 -4.82
C LYS A 95 -9.83 -7.45 -4.85
N SER A 96 -8.56 -7.85 -4.83
CA SER A 96 -8.17 -9.26 -4.70
C SER A 96 -8.62 -9.85 -3.36
N CYS A 97 -8.74 -8.99 -2.33
CA CYS A 97 -9.18 -9.38 -1.00
C CYS A 97 -10.48 -8.65 -0.58
N HIS A 98 -10.62 -7.36 -0.89
CA HIS A 98 -11.79 -6.57 -0.53
C HIS A 98 -12.82 -6.57 -1.67
N LEU A 99 -13.92 -7.30 -1.50
CA LEU A 99 -14.93 -7.45 -2.56
C LEU A 99 -15.66 -6.14 -2.85
N THR A 100 -15.92 -5.88 -4.14
CA THR A 100 -16.74 -4.74 -4.62
C THR A 100 -18.19 -4.88 -4.21
N ASP A 101 -18.73 -6.10 -4.17
CA ASP A 101 -20.05 -6.43 -3.65
C ASP A 101 -19.92 -7.49 -2.53
N PRO A 102 -19.75 -7.06 -1.27
CA PRO A 102 -19.58 -7.99 -0.16
C PRO A 102 -20.89 -8.67 0.29
N PHE A 103 -22.05 -8.30 -0.27
CA PHE A 103 -23.38 -8.72 0.19
C PHE A 103 -24.22 -9.46 -0.87
N TYR A 104 -23.72 -9.67 -2.08
CA TYR A 104 -24.40 -10.49 -3.09
C TYR A 104 -24.61 -11.93 -2.59
N GLY A 105 -25.84 -12.44 -2.64
CA GLY A 105 -26.27 -13.70 -1.99
C GLY A 105 -25.48 -14.95 -2.40
N ASP A 106 -25.03 -15.02 -3.66
CA ASP A 106 -24.20 -16.13 -4.15
C ASP A 106 -22.76 -16.04 -3.60
N LEU A 107 -22.23 -14.82 -3.42
CA LEU A 107 -20.92 -14.59 -2.80
C LEU A 107 -20.97 -14.84 -1.30
N LEU A 108 -22.05 -14.45 -0.61
CA LEU A 108 -22.26 -14.81 0.80
C LEU A 108 -22.28 -16.33 0.98
N SER A 109 -22.77 -17.06 -0.03
CA SER A 109 -22.83 -18.52 -0.04
C SER A 109 -21.49 -19.20 -0.27
N ALA A 110 -20.61 -18.63 -1.09
CA ALA A 110 -19.22 -19.04 -1.21
C ALA A 110 -18.37 -18.62 0.01
N LYS A 111 -18.68 -17.45 0.59
CA LYS A 111 -17.97 -16.81 1.71
C LYS A 111 -18.24 -17.44 3.09
N ARG A 112 -19.22 -18.35 3.20
CA ARG A 112 -19.45 -19.20 4.40
C ARG A 112 -18.57 -20.45 4.44
N ASN A 113 -17.99 -20.85 3.31
CA ASN A 113 -17.13 -22.03 3.20
C ASN A 113 -15.64 -21.68 2.98
N LEU A 114 -15.33 -20.41 2.78
CA LEU A 114 -13.97 -19.89 2.86
C LEU A 114 -13.70 -19.58 4.32
N SER A 115 -12.78 -20.33 4.93
CA SER A 115 -12.21 -20.03 6.25
C SER A 115 -11.80 -18.56 6.30
N ARG A 116 -12.66 -17.70 6.87
CA ARG A 116 -12.35 -16.28 7.04
C ARG A 116 -11.36 -16.16 8.19
N TYR A 117 -10.09 -16.08 7.86
CA TYR A 117 -9.04 -15.85 8.84
C TYR A 117 -8.99 -14.38 9.31
N HIS A 118 -9.69 -13.47 8.62
CA HIS A 118 -9.93 -12.07 9.01
C HIS A 118 -11.43 -11.80 9.13
N ILE A 119 -11.91 -11.59 10.37
CA ILE A 119 -13.31 -11.20 10.66
C ILE A 119 -13.58 -9.72 10.32
N ASP A 120 -12.50 -8.94 10.26
CA ASP A 120 -12.41 -7.51 10.09
C ASP A 120 -12.24 -7.06 8.63
N MET A 121 -12.18 -8.00 7.68
CA MET A 121 -12.06 -7.67 6.26
C MET A 121 -13.34 -7.02 5.72
N THR A 122 -13.27 -5.73 5.45
CA THR A 122 -14.35 -4.92 4.90
C THR A 122 -14.51 -5.09 3.39
N GLY A 123 -15.62 -4.60 2.83
CA GLY A 123 -15.76 -4.46 1.38
C GLY A 123 -14.85 -3.35 0.82
N LEU A 124 -14.71 -3.30 -0.50
CA LEU A 124 -13.75 -2.40 -1.17
C LEU A 124 -13.94 -0.92 -0.85
N ILE A 125 -15.20 -0.45 -0.76
CA ILE A 125 -15.51 0.93 -0.37
C ILE A 125 -14.95 1.24 1.03
N GLY A 126 -15.14 0.31 1.97
CA GLY A 126 -14.66 0.46 3.34
C GLY A 126 -13.13 0.46 3.40
N ALA A 127 -12.48 -0.42 2.64
CA ALA A 127 -11.02 -0.49 2.57
C ALA A 127 -10.41 0.83 2.09
N TYR A 128 -10.93 1.43 1.01
CA TYR A 128 -10.44 2.73 0.53
C TYR A 128 -10.64 3.84 1.56
N HIS A 129 -11.84 3.99 2.12
CA HIS A 129 -12.10 5.08 3.08
C HIS A 129 -11.30 4.93 4.37
N LEU A 130 -11.18 3.72 4.92
CA LEU A 130 -10.41 3.50 6.15
C LEU A 130 -8.91 3.78 5.92
N ASN A 131 -8.37 3.37 4.77
CA ASN A 131 -6.96 3.61 4.46
C ASN A 131 -6.67 5.11 4.23
N CYS A 132 -7.41 5.74 3.31
CA CYS A 132 -7.15 7.13 2.92
C CYS A 132 -7.52 8.11 4.04
N LEU A 133 -8.75 8.04 4.57
CA LEU A 133 -9.19 8.96 5.62
C LEU A 133 -8.46 8.69 6.93
N GLY A 134 -8.10 7.43 7.22
CA GLY A 134 -7.35 7.09 8.42
C GLY A 134 -6.03 7.84 8.50
N CYS A 135 -5.22 7.81 7.43
CA CYS A 135 -3.96 8.54 7.38
C CYS A 135 -4.17 10.07 7.37
N HIS A 136 -5.09 10.58 6.55
CA HIS A 136 -5.36 12.02 6.45
C HIS A 136 -5.79 12.64 7.78
N LEU A 137 -6.64 11.93 8.54
CA LEU A 137 -7.06 12.36 9.87
C LEU A 137 -5.93 12.26 10.90
N ALA A 138 -5.14 11.17 10.86
CA ALA A 138 -4.04 10.96 11.81
C ALA A 138 -2.93 12.00 11.68
N LEU A 139 -2.58 12.37 10.45
CA LEU A 139 -1.55 13.37 10.15
C LEU A 139 -2.14 14.79 10.00
N THR A 140 -3.45 14.94 10.13
CA THR A 140 -4.21 16.18 9.87
C THR A 140 -3.79 16.85 8.55
N THR A 141 -3.66 16.05 7.50
CA THR A 141 -3.20 16.48 6.16
C THR A 141 -4.08 15.84 5.09
N GLY A 142 -4.13 16.44 3.90
CA GLY A 142 -4.90 15.90 2.79
C GLY A 142 -6.42 16.08 2.91
N PRO A 143 -7.17 15.62 1.89
CA PRO A 143 -8.62 15.80 1.81
C PRO A 143 -9.39 14.87 2.77
N THR A 144 -10.39 15.42 3.46
CA THR A 144 -11.30 14.66 4.33
C THR A 144 -12.77 14.87 4.02
N GLY A 145 -13.12 15.85 3.17
CA GLY A 145 -14.49 16.08 2.73
C GLY A 145 -14.95 15.06 1.69
N CYS A 146 -16.26 14.81 1.67
CA CYS A 146 -16.87 13.75 0.86
C CYS A 146 -16.62 13.88 -0.65
N LEU A 147 -16.45 15.12 -1.13
CA LEU A 147 -16.23 15.42 -2.55
C LEU A 147 -14.79 15.84 -2.85
N ASP A 148 -13.91 15.85 -1.85
CA ASP A 148 -12.54 16.33 -2.02
C ASP A 148 -11.67 15.28 -2.73
N CYS A 149 -12.03 14.00 -2.61
CA CYS A 149 -11.30 12.89 -3.25
C CYS A 149 -11.93 12.47 -4.59
N HIS A 150 -13.25 12.42 -4.68
CA HIS A 150 -13.98 12.03 -5.89
C HIS A 150 -15.31 12.77 -6.02
N GLN A 151 -15.58 13.28 -7.22
CA GLN A 151 -16.81 14.03 -7.49
C GLN A 151 -17.98 13.09 -7.76
N ARG A 152 -19.19 13.53 -7.42
CA ARG A 152 -20.40 12.80 -7.81
C ARG A 152 -20.56 12.89 -9.32
N LYS A 153 -20.85 11.76 -9.97
CA LYS A 153 -21.18 11.79 -11.40
C LYS A 153 -22.43 12.65 -11.60
N ARG A 154 -22.40 13.52 -12.61
CA ARG A 154 -23.61 14.28 -12.96
C ARG A 154 -24.66 13.29 -13.42
N ASN A 155 -25.85 13.40 -12.86
CA ASN A 155 -26.99 12.65 -13.33
C ASN A 155 -27.60 13.51 -14.44
N ASP A 156 -27.14 13.33 -15.68
CA ASP A 156 -27.50 14.16 -16.84
C ASP A 156 -29.00 14.09 -17.22
N SER A 157 -29.82 13.48 -16.37
CA SER A 157 -31.25 13.22 -16.53
C SER A 157 -32.15 13.89 -15.48
N LEU A 158 -31.65 14.81 -14.64
CA LEU A 158 -32.51 15.73 -13.87
C LEU A 158 -32.60 17.11 -14.55
N PRO A 159 -33.81 17.64 -14.83
CA PRO A 159 -33.96 19.04 -15.20
C PRO A 159 -33.34 19.93 -14.12
N GLN A 160 -32.54 20.91 -14.53
CA GLN A 160 -31.95 21.92 -13.65
C GLN A 160 -33.07 22.71 -12.97
N GLY A 161 -33.39 22.32 -11.73
CA GLY A 161 -34.37 22.98 -10.88
C GLY A 161 -33.77 24.27 -10.31
N ILE A 162 -34.35 25.38 -10.73
CA ILE A 162 -34.45 26.70 -10.07
C ILE A 162 -33.45 27.03 -8.95
N ASN A 163 -32.63 28.06 -9.21
CA ASN A 163 -31.84 28.75 -8.19
C ASN A 163 -32.75 29.26 -7.05
N GLY A 164 -32.68 28.62 -5.89
CA GLY A 164 -33.20 29.17 -4.63
C GLY A 164 -32.14 30.08 -4.01
N THR A 165 -32.31 31.38 -4.13
CA THR A 165 -31.59 32.37 -3.32
C THR A 165 -32.07 32.25 -1.88
N HIS A 166 -31.21 31.79 -0.97
CA HIS A 166 -31.43 31.99 0.46
C HIS A 166 -31.03 33.43 0.80
N GLU A 167 -32.04 34.26 0.99
CA GLU A 167 -31.92 35.57 1.61
C GLU A 167 -31.97 35.36 3.12
N GLU A 168 -30.82 35.50 3.78
CA GLU A 168 -30.73 35.57 5.24
C GLU A 168 -31.21 36.96 5.68
N THR A 169 -32.34 37.00 6.39
CA THR A 169 -32.77 38.18 7.15
C THR A 169 -32.34 38.01 8.61
N GLU A 170 -31.69 39.06 9.12
CA GLU A 170 -31.26 39.29 10.52
C GLU A 170 -32.34 39.03 11.59
#